data_AF-A0A930XGR1-F1
#
_entry.id   AF-A0A930XGR1-F1
#
_cell.length_a   1.000
_cell.length_b   1.000
_cell.length_c   1.000
_cell.angle_alpha   90.00
_cell.angle_beta   90.00
_cell.angle_gamma   90.00
#
_symmetry.space_group_name_H-M   'P 1'
#
loop_
_entity.id
_entity.type
_entity.pdbx_description
1 polymer ?
#
loop_
_entity_poly.entity_id
_entity_poly.type
_entity_poly.pdbx_seq_one_letter_code
_entity_poly.pdbx_strand_id
1 'polypeptide(L)'
;MTGSSSYPALLRRITSPNQADPGPATYPLTAATTLLIGRDPRCQIVLDSQQHGAVSRQHVRISPSPMSPSGWEVCDLNSANGTYVNGQRLQGCVPLRSGDAITLSQNGPQFVFELRALSPVPNFPAPPPSTEPDPPPAIAASTRPPRVTPASPPPPDGVTLSQLFPILSTGRDLTRKAYLVPGIFTVSFVVLMFFSIGNPILFNLLLAFYIAGIAFYFVYQLCGKPKPWWLLVCSALLTMVLLISPVLLIFLFVFRGILPGNIPDDNSAGLLRTFVQMFFGAGLMEELLKAIPVLLAYWIGARLRSPHRERIGVWEPLDGILLGTASAVGFTLLETLGQYVPGVVNDVTLQAGTESLGQLVGLQLLIPRILGSISGHMAYSGYFGYFIGLSVLKPARRWRILTVGYLTASLLHALWNTTGLLNLGVTAVVGVVSYAFLTAAILQARKLSPTRDQNFATRFTRLP
;
A
#
# COMPACT_ATOMS: atom_id res chain seq x y z
N MET A 1 -49.44 7.27 19.93
CA MET A 1 -49.13 7.78 18.57
C MET A 1 -47.75 7.27 18.18
N THR A 2 -47.62 6.49 17.12
CA THR A 2 -46.34 6.00 16.58
C THR A 2 -46.12 6.63 15.21
N GLY A 3 -45.15 7.55 15.10
CA GLY A 3 -44.87 8.24 13.84
C GLY A 3 -44.40 7.28 12.76
N SER A 4 -45.14 7.18 11.66
CA SER A 4 -44.72 6.42 10.48
C SER A 4 -43.61 7.18 9.76
N SER A 5 -42.36 6.75 9.95
CA SER A 5 -41.21 7.26 9.20
C SER A 5 -41.34 6.86 7.72
N SER A 6 -41.96 7.72 6.92
CA SER A 6 -42.21 7.46 5.50
C SER A 6 -40.93 7.58 4.69
N TYR A 7 -40.26 6.45 4.45
CA TYR A 7 -39.08 6.38 3.58
C TYR A 7 -39.51 6.47 2.10
N PRO A 8 -38.95 7.42 1.31
CA PRO A 8 -39.37 7.63 -0.08
C PRO A 8 -38.89 6.55 -1.04
N ALA A 9 -37.85 5.80 -0.65
CA ALA A 9 -37.34 4.65 -1.39
C ALA A 9 -36.98 3.52 -0.43
N LEU A 10 -37.03 2.29 -0.94
CA LEU A 10 -36.61 1.09 -0.24
C LEU A 10 -35.91 0.12 -1.21
N LEU A 11 -35.09 -0.75 -0.64
CA LEU A 11 -34.45 -1.85 -1.35
C LEU A 11 -35.02 -3.16 -0.79
N ARG A 12 -35.81 -3.88 -1.59
CA ARG A 12 -36.36 -5.19 -1.21
C ARG A 12 -35.43 -6.30 -1.71
N ARG A 13 -35.05 -7.21 -0.82
CA ARG A 13 -34.21 -8.37 -1.15
C ARG A 13 -35.09 -9.49 -1.74
N ILE A 14 -34.63 -10.13 -2.81
CA ILE A 14 -35.23 -11.37 -3.32
C ILE A 14 -34.53 -12.56 -2.64
N THR A 15 -35.32 -13.43 -2.02
CA THR A 15 -34.88 -14.67 -1.36
C THR A 15 -35.34 -15.87 -2.17
N SER A 16 -34.41 -16.67 -2.69
CA SER A 16 -34.70 -17.97 -3.29
C SER A 16 -35.17 -18.96 -2.21
N PRO A 17 -36.16 -19.84 -2.49
CA PRO A 17 -36.75 -20.71 -1.45
C PRO A 17 -35.78 -21.72 -0.81
N ASN A 18 -34.62 -21.98 -1.42
CA ASN A 18 -33.54 -22.83 -0.88
C ASN A 18 -32.44 -22.05 -0.12
N GLN A 19 -32.57 -20.72 0.07
CA GLN A 19 -31.60 -19.91 0.82
C GLN A 19 -32.26 -19.16 1.98
N ALA A 20 -32.30 -19.81 3.14
CA ALA A 20 -32.54 -19.15 4.41
C ALA A 20 -31.30 -18.35 4.82
N ASP A 21 -31.44 -17.02 4.82
CA ASP A 21 -30.40 -16.05 5.14
C ASP A 21 -31.03 -14.97 6.04
N PRO A 22 -30.58 -14.81 7.30
CA PRO A 22 -31.35 -14.17 8.38
C PRO A 22 -31.45 -12.63 8.30
N GLY A 23 -31.01 -12.00 7.20
CA GLY A 23 -31.17 -10.56 7.00
C GLY A 23 -32.63 -10.15 6.74
N PRO A 24 -33.05 -8.91 7.08
CA PRO A 24 -34.40 -8.45 6.80
C PRO A 24 -34.69 -8.42 5.29
N ALA A 25 -35.96 -8.62 4.93
CA ALA A 25 -36.41 -8.67 3.54
C ALA A 25 -36.40 -7.29 2.83
N THR A 26 -36.39 -6.19 3.60
CA THR A 26 -36.47 -4.82 3.06
C THR A 26 -35.60 -3.87 3.86
N TYR A 27 -34.91 -2.97 3.16
CA TYR A 27 -33.98 -1.98 3.72
C TYR A 27 -34.45 -0.57 3.32
N PRO A 28 -34.76 0.33 4.26
CA PRO A 28 -35.16 1.69 3.94
C PRO A 28 -33.97 2.53 3.43
N LEU A 29 -34.24 3.43 2.49
CA LEU A 29 -33.24 4.34 1.94
C LEU A 29 -33.55 5.79 2.37
N THR A 30 -32.54 6.51 2.87
CA THR A 30 -32.71 7.91 3.35
C THR A 30 -31.79 8.86 2.59
N ALA A 31 -32.29 10.04 2.22
CA ALA A 31 -31.53 11.03 1.43
C ALA A 31 -30.28 11.59 2.15
N ALA A 32 -30.09 11.30 3.44
CA ALA A 32 -28.91 11.68 4.22
C ALA A 32 -27.81 10.59 4.24
N THR A 33 -28.08 9.37 3.75
CA THR A 33 -27.24 8.19 3.97
C THR A 33 -26.93 7.44 2.68
N THR A 34 -25.65 7.18 2.45
CA THR A 34 -25.19 6.17 1.47
C THR A 34 -25.37 4.76 2.06
N LEU A 35 -25.96 3.84 1.29
CA LEU A 35 -26.09 2.44 1.66
C LEU A 35 -24.99 1.60 0.99
N LEU A 36 -24.25 0.83 1.77
CA LEU A 36 -23.21 -0.07 1.30
C LEU A 36 -23.62 -1.54 1.44
N ILE A 37 -23.40 -2.34 0.40
CA ILE A 37 -23.72 -3.77 0.36
C ILE A 37 -22.45 -4.59 0.08
N GLY A 38 -22.24 -5.65 0.86
CA GLY A 38 -21.10 -6.55 0.69
C GLY A 38 -20.84 -7.43 1.92
N ARG A 39 -19.67 -8.05 1.96
CA ARG A 39 -19.26 -9.02 3.00
C ARG A 39 -18.38 -8.47 4.13
N ASP A 40 -18.03 -7.19 4.13
CA ASP A 40 -17.39 -6.53 5.26
C ASP A 40 -18.47 -6.22 6.32
N PRO A 41 -18.28 -6.56 7.61
CA PRO A 41 -19.24 -6.23 8.67
C PRO A 41 -19.54 -4.73 8.87
N ARG A 42 -18.87 -3.85 8.10
CA ARG A 42 -19.12 -2.39 8.05
C ARG A 42 -20.13 -1.97 6.98
N CYS A 43 -20.60 -2.89 6.14
CA CYS A 43 -21.69 -2.64 5.20
C CYS A 43 -23.02 -2.48 5.97
N GLN A 44 -23.93 -1.63 5.47
CA GLN A 44 -25.29 -1.53 6.03
C GLN A 44 -26.13 -2.75 5.69
N ILE A 45 -25.84 -3.39 4.54
CA ILE A 45 -26.30 -4.74 4.22
C ILE A 45 -25.07 -5.64 4.20
N VAL A 46 -24.87 -6.38 5.30
CA VAL A 46 -23.85 -7.43 5.39
C VAL A 46 -24.43 -8.72 4.80
N LEU A 47 -23.69 -9.33 3.87
CA LEU A 47 -23.99 -10.64 3.31
C LEU A 47 -23.00 -11.66 3.85
N ASP A 48 -23.49 -12.85 4.23
CA ASP A 48 -22.64 -13.88 4.81
C ASP A 48 -21.49 -14.33 3.89
N SER A 49 -20.34 -14.66 4.47
CA SER A 49 -19.13 -15.03 3.74
C SER A 49 -19.01 -16.50 3.37
N GLN A 50 -19.80 -17.40 3.97
CA GLN A 50 -19.89 -18.80 3.52
C GLN A 50 -20.91 -18.92 2.40
N GLN A 51 -22.09 -18.29 2.55
CA GLN A 51 -23.16 -18.33 1.55
C GLN A 51 -22.86 -17.50 0.29
N HIS A 52 -22.29 -16.29 0.42
CA HIS A 52 -22.15 -15.34 -0.68
C HIS A 52 -20.71 -15.09 -1.12
N GLY A 53 -19.87 -16.13 -1.16
CA GLY A 53 -18.43 -16.01 -1.47
C GLY A 53 -18.08 -15.19 -2.72
N ALA A 54 -18.93 -15.23 -3.76
CA ALA A 54 -18.81 -14.46 -5.00
C ALA A 54 -19.03 -12.93 -4.84
N VAL A 55 -19.68 -12.49 -3.76
CA VAL A 55 -19.83 -11.08 -3.42
C VAL A 55 -18.51 -10.54 -2.84
N SER A 56 -18.26 -9.24 -2.98
CA SER A 56 -17.04 -8.58 -2.50
C SER A 56 -17.22 -8.04 -1.08
N ARG A 57 -16.12 -7.78 -0.36
CA ARG A 57 -16.17 -7.17 0.99
C ARG A 57 -16.96 -5.86 0.98
N GLN A 58 -16.68 -5.00 0.02
CA GLN A 58 -17.54 -3.89 -0.38
C GLN A 58 -17.79 -4.13 -1.87
N HIS A 59 -19.04 -4.29 -2.30
CA HIS A 59 -19.37 -4.75 -3.66
C HIS A 59 -20.12 -3.68 -4.44
N VAL A 60 -21.20 -3.14 -3.86
CA VAL A 60 -22.02 -2.09 -4.49
C VAL A 60 -22.41 -1.03 -3.47
N ARG A 61 -22.53 0.22 -3.96
CA ARG A 61 -23.01 1.39 -3.24
C ARG A 61 -24.33 1.87 -3.84
N ILE A 62 -25.30 2.20 -3.01
CA ILE A 62 -26.50 2.94 -3.41
C ILE A 62 -26.45 4.30 -2.71
N SER A 63 -26.63 5.38 -3.47
CA SER A 63 -26.47 6.75 -2.99
C SER A 63 -27.56 7.68 -3.54
N PRO A 64 -27.92 8.75 -2.80
CA PRO A 64 -28.72 9.84 -3.35
C PRO A 64 -27.97 10.49 -4.54
N SER A 65 -28.69 10.79 -5.61
CA SER A 65 -28.14 11.37 -6.84
C SER A 65 -29.09 12.46 -7.37
N PRO A 66 -28.79 13.75 -7.14
CA PRO A 66 -29.66 14.86 -7.56
C PRO A 66 -29.87 14.98 -9.08
N MET A 67 -29.06 14.29 -9.88
CA MET A 67 -29.16 14.24 -11.35
C MET A 67 -30.02 13.07 -11.85
N SER A 68 -30.54 12.22 -10.94
CA SER A 68 -31.40 11.09 -11.25
C SER A 68 -32.87 11.45 -11.07
N PRO A 69 -33.79 11.12 -12.01
CA PRO A 69 -35.23 11.33 -11.85
C PRO A 69 -35.86 10.60 -10.66
N SER A 70 -35.20 9.56 -10.12
CA SER A 70 -35.62 8.88 -8.89
C SER A 70 -35.01 9.48 -7.62
N GLY A 71 -34.03 10.38 -7.75
CA GLY A 71 -33.15 10.83 -6.67
C GLY A 71 -32.09 9.81 -6.24
N TRP A 72 -31.93 8.67 -6.93
CA TRP A 72 -31.03 7.58 -6.53
C TRP A 72 -30.16 7.04 -7.68
N GLU A 73 -28.97 6.55 -7.32
CA GLU A 73 -28.02 5.85 -8.20
C GLU A 73 -27.45 4.58 -7.54
N VAL A 74 -26.89 3.70 -8.36
CA VAL A 74 -26.13 2.52 -7.96
C VAL A 74 -24.73 2.54 -8.60
N CYS A 75 -23.69 2.21 -7.82
CA CYS A 75 -22.29 2.20 -8.24
C CYS A 75 -21.61 0.89 -7.84
N ASP A 76 -20.98 0.19 -8.79
CA ASP A 76 -20.10 -0.96 -8.51
C ASP A 76 -18.75 -0.47 -7.95
N LEU A 77 -18.28 -1.08 -6.86
CA LEU A 77 -17.07 -0.64 -6.15
C LEU A 77 -15.81 -1.37 -6.64
N ASN A 78 -15.68 -1.54 -7.97
CA ASN A 78 -14.69 -2.42 -8.61
C ASN A 78 -14.77 -3.83 -7.98
N SER A 79 -15.97 -4.41 -8.03
CA SER A 79 -16.22 -5.75 -7.51
C SER A 79 -15.61 -6.82 -8.41
N ALA A 80 -15.23 -7.96 -7.82
CA ALA A 80 -14.53 -9.03 -8.54
C ALA A 80 -15.38 -9.63 -9.67
N ASN A 81 -16.67 -9.90 -9.38
CA ASN A 81 -17.59 -10.55 -10.31
C ASN A 81 -18.55 -9.58 -11.01
N GLY A 82 -18.61 -8.32 -10.59
CA GLY A 82 -19.47 -7.27 -11.17
C GLY A 82 -20.89 -7.25 -10.60
N THR A 83 -21.40 -6.04 -10.43
CA THR A 83 -22.83 -5.74 -10.25
C THR A 83 -23.56 -5.77 -11.58
N TYR A 84 -24.80 -6.24 -11.59
CA TYR A 84 -25.69 -6.27 -12.74
C TYR A 84 -27.00 -5.54 -12.40
N VAL A 85 -27.57 -4.80 -13.35
CA VAL A 85 -28.90 -4.15 -13.23
C VAL A 85 -29.75 -4.63 -14.40
N ASN A 86 -30.92 -5.21 -14.12
CA ASN A 86 -31.82 -5.80 -15.11
C ASN A 86 -31.09 -6.78 -16.07
N GLY A 87 -30.14 -7.55 -15.53
CA GLY A 87 -29.29 -8.50 -16.27
C GLY A 87 -28.11 -7.88 -17.03
N GLN A 88 -28.02 -6.56 -17.19
CA GLN A 88 -26.90 -5.88 -17.84
C GLN A 88 -25.79 -5.56 -16.84
N ARG A 89 -24.53 -5.81 -17.20
CA ARG A 89 -23.37 -5.56 -16.30
C ARG A 89 -23.12 -4.06 -16.17
N LEU A 90 -23.06 -3.57 -14.93
CA LEU A 90 -22.88 -2.15 -14.63
C LEU A 90 -21.53 -1.61 -15.17
N GLN A 91 -21.53 -0.36 -15.63
CA GLN A 91 -20.33 0.41 -15.95
C GLN A 91 -20.40 1.77 -15.24
N GLY A 92 -19.50 2.04 -14.30
CA GLY A 92 -19.51 3.26 -13.50
C GLY A 92 -20.67 3.30 -12.47
N CYS A 93 -21.35 4.44 -12.40
CA CYS A 93 -22.59 4.63 -11.63
C CYS A 93 -23.77 4.82 -12.59
N VAL A 94 -24.93 4.27 -12.25
CA VAL A 94 -26.15 4.34 -13.08
C VAL A 94 -27.34 4.82 -12.22
N PRO A 95 -28.19 5.74 -12.71
CA PRO A 95 -29.40 6.15 -12.01
C PRO A 95 -30.41 4.99 -11.91
N LEU A 96 -30.94 4.75 -10.72
CA LEU A 96 -31.93 3.70 -10.46
C LEU A 96 -33.35 4.13 -10.85
N ARG A 97 -34.20 3.17 -11.23
CA ARG A 97 -35.64 3.32 -11.47
C ARG A 97 -36.42 2.33 -10.62
N SER A 98 -37.63 2.70 -10.19
CA SER A 98 -38.48 1.78 -9.42
C SER A 98 -38.80 0.52 -10.23
N GLY A 99 -38.51 -0.65 -9.67
CA GLY A 99 -38.56 -1.95 -10.35
C GLY A 99 -37.19 -2.50 -10.78
N ASP A 100 -36.11 -1.71 -10.75
CA ASP A 100 -34.79 -2.17 -11.17
C ASP A 100 -34.26 -3.29 -10.27
N ALA A 101 -33.89 -4.41 -10.90
CA ALA A 101 -33.34 -5.60 -10.25
C ALA A 101 -31.81 -5.57 -10.28
N ILE A 102 -31.19 -5.36 -9.12
CA ILE A 102 -29.75 -5.32 -8.88
C ILE A 102 -29.27 -6.71 -8.43
N THR A 103 -28.43 -7.38 -9.22
CA THR A 103 -27.84 -8.69 -8.88
C THR A 103 -26.34 -8.59 -8.65
N LEU A 104 -25.83 -9.18 -7.56
CA LEU A 104 -24.42 -9.09 -7.18
C LEU A 104 -23.66 -10.34 -7.64
N SER A 105 -22.93 -10.26 -8.76
CA SER A 105 -22.51 -11.39 -9.62
C SER A 105 -23.65 -12.09 -10.37
N GLN A 106 -23.34 -12.83 -11.44
CA GLN A 106 -24.31 -13.44 -12.36
C GLN A 106 -25.35 -14.35 -11.67
N ASN A 107 -24.93 -15.11 -10.64
CA ASN A 107 -25.75 -16.08 -9.91
C ASN A 107 -25.85 -15.76 -8.41
N GLY A 108 -25.59 -14.50 -8.01
CA GLY A 108 -25.57 -14.10 -6.60
C GLY A 108 -26.85 -13.41 -6.13
N PRO A 109 -26.85 -12.83 -4.92
CA PRO A 109 -28.05 -12.27 -4.30
C PRO A 109 -28.60 -11.08 -5.10
N GLN A 110 -29.93 -11.03 -5.18
CA GLN A 110 -30.68 -10.03 -5.94
C GLN A 110 -31.52 -9.13 -5.04
N PHE A 111 -31.62 -7.86 -5.43
CA PHE A 111 -32.40 -6.83 -4.77
C PHE A 111 -33.23 -6.07 -5.81
N VAL A 112 -34.40 -5.56 -5.43
CA VAL A 112 -35.24 -4.68 -6.25
C VAL A 112 -35.33 -3.33 -5.56
N PHE A 113 -35.06 -2.25 -6.31
CA PHE A 113 -35.26 -0.88 -5.83
C PHE A 113 -36.71 -0.46 -6.06
N GLU A 114 -37.39 0.06 -5.03
CA GLU A 114 -38.79 0.47 -5.09
C GLU A 114 -38.96 1.90 -4.55
N LEU A 115 -39.59 2.77 -5.32
CA LEU A 115 -40.02 4.10 -4.87
C LEU A 115 -41.41 4.02 -4.23
N ARG A 116 -41.59 4.67 -3.09
CA ARG A 116 -42.92 4.90 -2.50
C ARG A 116 -43.40 6.30 -2.87
N ALA A 117 -44.46 6.36 -3.66
CA ALA A 117 -45.21 7.60 -3.84
C ALA A 117 -45.81 8.02 -2.49
N LEU A 118 -45.60 9.29 -2.12
CA LEU A 118 -46.29 9.90 -0.98
C LEU A 118 -47.73 10.22 -1.41
N SER A 119 -48.68 9.37 -1.02
CA SER A 119 -50.10 9.58 -1.31
C SER A 119 -50.61 10.90 -0.70
N PRO A 120 -51.39 11.71 -1.45
CA PRO A 120 -52.14 12.82 -0.88
C PRO A 120 -53.11 12.37 0.22
N VAL A 121 -53.47 13.31 1.10
CA VAL A 121 -54.33 13.10 2.28
C VAL A 121 -55.76 12.68 1.85
N PRO A 122 -56.41 11.72 2.55
CA PRO A 122 -57.74 11.23 2.18
C PRO A 122 -58.85 12.27 2.43
N ASN A 123 -59.90 12.19 1.60
CA ASN A 123 -61.11 13.01 1.72
C ASN A 123 -62.32 12.14 2.12
N PHE A 124 -63.30 12.73 2.84
CA PHE A 124 -64.44 12.00 3.45
C PHE A 124 -65.72 12.05 2.57
N PRO A 125 -66.76 11.20 2.83
CA PRO A 125 -67.68 10.71 1.77
C PRO A 125 -69.16 11.14 1.86
N ALA A 126 -69.91 10.94 0.74
CA ALA A 126 -71.36 10.61 0.58
C ALA A 126 -71.91 11.13 -0.78
N PRO A 127 -73.11 10.74 -1.28
CA PRO A 127 -73.77 9.41 -1.38
C PRO A 127 -74.14 9.04 -2.87
N PRO A 128 -74.74 7.87 -3.19
CA PRO A 128 -74.94 7.37 -4.59
C PRO A 128 -76.37 7.60 -5.16
N PRO A 129 -76.67 7.28 -6.45
CA PRO A 129 -77.26 5.95 -6.77
C PRO A 129 -77.01 5.36 -8.19
N SER A 130 -77.17 4.02 -8.34
CA SER A 130 -77.64 3.24 -9.52
C SER A 130 -76.91 3.34 -10.90
N THR A 131 -76.82 2.31 -11.76
CA THR A 131 -77.69 1.12 -11.98
C THR A 131 -76.94 -0.21 -12.21
N GLU A 132 -77.65 -1.31 -11.91
CA GLU A 132 -77.42 -2.75 -12.17
C GLU A 132 -77.58 -3.15 -13.68
N PRO A 133 -77.45 -4.45 -14.14
CA PRO A 133 -77.54 -5.73 -13.39
C PRO A 133 -76.52 -6.88 -13.66
N ASP A 134 -76.68 -7.90 -12.82
CA ASP A 134 -76.00 -9.22 -12.65
C ASP A 134 -76.66 -10.36 -13.50
N PRO A 135 -76.25 -11.66 -13.39
CA PRO A 135 -75.00 -12.28 -12.93
C PRO A 135 -74.35 -13.11 -14.09
N PRO A 136 -74.36 -14.48 -14.27
CA PRO A 136 -74.57 -15.68 -13.42
C PRO A 136 -73.27 -16.53 -13.16
N PRO A 137 -73.29 -17.56 -12.27
CA PRO A 137 -72.07 -18.28 -11.84
C PRO A 137 -71.85 -19.70 -12.43
N ALA A 138 -70.61 -20.20 -12.35
CA ALA A 138 -70.29 -21.62 -12.59
C ALA A 138 -69.07 -22.11 -11.76
N ILE A 139 -69.08 -23.41 -11.40
CA ILE A 139 -68.04 -24.09 -10.60
C ILE A 139 -67.15 -24.92 -11.54
N ALA A 140 -65.82 -24.87 -11.37
CA ALA A 140 -64.91 -25.87 -11.92
C ALA A 140 -63.60 -25.98 -11.11
N ALA A 141 -63.22 -27.19 -10.72
CA ALA A 141 -61.88 -27.47 -10.23
C ALA A 141 -60.92 -27.71 -11.40
N SER A 142 -59.64 -27.35 -11.26
CA SER A 142 -58.60 -27.69 -12.23
C SER A 142 -57.33 -28.17 -11.54
N THR A 143 -57.13 -29.49 -11.56
CA THR A 143 -55.91 -30.14 -11.07
C THR A 143 -54.75 -29.91 -12.05
N ARG A 144 -53.86 -28.96 -11.74
CA ARG A 144 -52.63 -28.78 -12.52
C ARG A 144 -51.53 -29.70 -11.95
N PRO A 145 -50.93 -30.61 -12.76
CA PRO A 145 -49.89 -31.50 -12.27
C PRO A 145 -48.62 -30.72 -11.89
N PRO A 146 -47.78 -31.25 -10.98
CA PRO A 146 -46.50 -30.62 -10.63
C PRO A 146 -45.63 -30.53 -11.89
N ARG A 147 -45.17 -29.31 -12.21
CA ARG A 147 -44.15 -29.12 -13.25
C ARG A 147 -42.85 -29.75 -12.74
N VAL A 148 -42.52 -30.93 -13.26
CA VAL A 148 -41.19 -31.50 -13.14
C VAL A 148 -40.20 -30.51 -13.76
N THR A 149 -39.42 -29.83 -12.92
CA THR A 149 -38.20 -29.15 -13.37
C THR A 149 -37.20 -30.23 -13.75
N PRO A 150 -36.63 -30.21 -14.97
CA PRO A 150 -35.45 -31.02 -15.27
C PRO A 150 -34.39 -30.73 -14.23
N ALA A 151 -33.83 -31.77 -13.61
CA ALA A 151 -32.68 -31.60 -12.73
C ALA A 151 -31.57 -30.93 -13.54
N SER A 152 -30.95 -29.88 -12.98
CA SER A 152 -29.77 -29.29 -13.60
C SER A 152 -28.72 -30.39 -13.76
N PRO A 153 -28.10 -30.56 -14.95
CA PRO A 153 -27.04 -31.54 -15.09
C PRO A 153 -25.92 -31.21 -14.09
N PRO A 154 -25.24 -32.22 -13.51
CA PRO A 154 -24.09 -31.95 -12.66
C PRO A 154 -23.07 -31.11 -13.45
N PRO A 155 -22.34 -30.19 -12.79
CA PRO A 155 -21.23 -29.51 -13.44
C PRO A 155 -20.26 -30.57 -13.98
N PRO A 156 -19.80 -30.48 -15.23
CA PRO A 156 -19.02 -31.56 -15.83
C PRO A 156 -17.70 -31.73 -15.09
N ASP A 157 -17.34 -32.97 -14.74
CA ASP A 157 -16.08 -33.35 -14.07
C ASP A 157 -14.82 -33.12 -14.93
N GLY A 158 -14.96 -32.46 -16.08
CA GLY A 158 -13.86 -32.10 -16.97
C GLY A 158 -13.07 -30.93 -16.43
N VAL A 159 -11.81 -31.17 -16.05
CA VAL A 159 -10.86 -30.11 -15.67
C VAL A 159 -10.70 -29.12 -16.84
N THR A 160 -11.10 -27.88 -16.63
CA THR A 160 -11.12 -26.86 -17.69
C THR A 160 -9.69 -26.45 -18.08
N LEU A 161 -9.49 -25.95 -19.30
CA LEU A 161 -8.18 -25.42 -19.72
C LEU A 161 -7.67 -24.28 -18.83
N SER A 162 -8.57 -23.55 -18.16
CA SER A 162 -8.23 -22.52 -17.16
C SER A 162 -7.90 -23.06 -15.76
N GLN A 163 -8.17 -24.33 -15.48
CA GLN A 163 -7.70 -25.07 -14.30
C GLN A 163 -6.39 -25.81 -14.61
N LEU A 164 -6.25 -26.39 -15.81
CA LEU A 164 -4.99 -26.99 -16.29
C LEU A 164 -3.89 -25.95 -16.50
N PHE A 165 -4.25 -24.75 -17.00
CA PHE A 165 -3.34 -23.63 -17.20
C PHE A 165 -3.85 -22.35 -16.50
N PRO A 166 -3.72 -22.24 -15.16
CA PRO A 166 -4.23 -21.09 -14.39
C PRO A 166 -3.70 -19.71 -14.82
N ILE A 167 -2.58 -19.66 -15.55
CA ILE A 167 -2.05 -18.43 -16.13
C ILE A 167 -2.99 -17.78 -17.15
N LEU A 168 -3.80 -18.58 -17.88
CA LEU A 168 -4.73 -18.10 -18.89
C LEU A 168 -5.93 -17.34 -18.30
N SER A 169 -6.41 -17.78 -17.13
CA SER A 169 -7.48 -17.11 -16.38
C SER A 169 -6.95 -15.98 -15.48
N THR A 170 -5.75 -16.15 -14.91
CA THR A 170 -5.22 -15.26 -13.87
C THR A 170 -4.42 -14.06 -14.42
N GLY A 171 -4.22 -13.91 -15.73
CA GLY A 171 -3.33 -12.88 -16.31
C GLY A 171 -3.54 -11.42 -15.85
N ARG A 172 -4.81 -10.99 -15.68
CA ARG A 172 -5.14 -9.64 -15.14
C ARG A 172 -5.01 -9.52 -13.62
N ASP A 173 -5.02 -10.65 -12.92
CA ASP A 173 -4.85 -10.76 -11.47
C ASP A 173 -3.37 -10.86 -11.08
N LEU A 174 -2.57 -11.55 -11.88
CA LEU A 174 -1.11 -11.64 -11.77
C LEU A 174 -0.46 -10.26 -11.80
N THR A 175 -0.88 -9.41 -12.75
CA THR A 175 -0.38 -8.04 -12.89
C THR A 175 -0.90 -7.06 -11.82
N ARG A 176 -1.98 -7.40 -11.11
CA ARG A 176 -2.50 -6.63 -9.96
C ARG A 176 -1.99 -7.10 -8.60
N LYS A 177 -1.41 -8.31 -8.50
CA LYS A 177 -0.85 -8.87 -7.26
C LYS A 177 0.61 -8.44 -7.09
N ALA A 178 1.00 -8.10 -5.86
CA ALA A 178 2.30 -7.49 -5.54
C ALA A 178 3.51 -8.32 -6.01
N TYR A 179 3.38 -9.65 -6.09
CA TYR A 179 4.47 -10.60 -6.26
C TYR A 179 5.05 -10.70 -7.67
N LEU A 180 4.30 -10.33 -8.73
CA LEU A 180 4.78 -10.52 -10.11
C LEU A 180 6.00 -9.65 -10.43
N VAL A 181 6.00 -8.38 -10.00
CA VAL A 181 7.08 -7.43 -10.32
C VAL A 181 8.41 -7.82 -9.65
N PRO A 182 8.46 -8.16 -8.34
CA PRO A 182 9.66 -8.76 -7.73
C PRO A 182 10.11 -10.07 -8.37
N GLY A 183 9.16 -10.90 -8.84
CA GLY A 183 9.46 -12.14 -9.55
C GLY A 183 10.20 -11.88 -10.87
N ILE A 184 9.65 -11.00 -11.72
CA ILE A 184 10.30 -10.59 -12.98
C ILE A 184 11.66 -9.94 -12.70
N PHE A 185 11.73 -9.00 -11.75
CA PHE A 185 12.99 -8.34 -11.35
C PHE A 185 14.06 -9.36 -10.91
N THR A 186 13.68 -10.36 -10.11
CA THR A 186 14.57 -11.45 -9.69
C THR A 186 15.06 -12.27 -10.88
N VAL A 187 14.16 -12.71 -11.77
CA VAL A 187 14.56 -13.49 -12.96
C VAL A 187 15.49 -12.70 -13.87
N SER A 188 15.22 -11.41 -14.10
CA SER A 188 16.10 -10.54 -14.89
C SER A 188 17.50 -10.42 -14.28
N PHE A 189 17.61 -10.20 -12.96
CA PHE A 189 18.91 -10.11 -12.30
C PHE A 189 19.65 -11.44 -12.27
N VAL A 190 18.97 -12.57 -12.05
CA VAL A 190 19.58 -13.91 -12.12
C VAL A 190 20.15 -14.18 -13.51
N VAL A 191 19.40 -13.88 -14.58
CA VAL A 191 19.88 -14.04 -15.97
C VAL A 191 21.09 -13.15 -16.25
N LEU A 192 21.05 -11.88 -15.84
CA LEU A 192 22.20 -10.97 -15.98
C LEU A 192 23.42 -11.44 -15.17
N MET A 193 23.21 -12.03 -13.98
CA MET A 193 24.30 -12.56 -13.15
C MET A 193 24.98 -13.77 -13.82
N PHE A 194 24.23 -14.66 -14.49
CA PHE A 194 24.83 -15.72 -15.32
C PHE A 194 25.69 -15.16 -16.46
N PHE A 195 25.25 -14.09 -17.13
CA PHE A 195 26.07 -13.40 -18.15
C PHE A 195 27.28 -12.64 -17.58
N SER A 196 27.34 -12.40 -16.27
CA SER A 196 28.48 -11.74 -15.60
C SER A 196 29.54 -12.69 -15.04
N ILE A 197 29.38 -14.01 -15.21
CA ILE A 197 30.39 -15.00 -14.79
C ILE A 197 31.73 -14.70 -15.47
N GLY A 198 32.80 -14.62 -14.68
CA GLY A 198 34.14 -14.19 -15.12
C GLY A 198 34.39 -12.68 -15.03
N ASN A 199 33.37 -11.85 -14.73
CA ASN A 199 33.53 -10.42 -14.48
C ASN A 199 33.06 -10.08 -13.05
N PRO A 200 33.97 -10.12 -12.03
CA PRO A 200 33.58 -9.93 -10.64
C PRO A 200 33.00 -8.54 -10.35
N ILE A 201 33.44 -7.50 -11.07
CA ILE A 201 32.93 -6.14 -10.91
C ILE A 201 31.45 -6.07 -11.34
N LEU A 202 31.12 -6.62 -12.52
CA LEU A 202 29.75 -6.66 -13.02
C LEU A 202 28.85 -7.56 -12.16
N PHE A 203 29.36 -8.72 -11.73
CA PHE A 203 28.66 -9.64 -10.84
C PHE A 203 28.32 -8.98 -9.50
N ASN A 204 29.30 -8.34 -8.86
CA ASN A 204 29.12 -7.62 -7.60
C ASN A 204 28.15 -6.44 -7.74
N LEU A 205 28.22 -5.67 -8.84
CA LEU A 205 27.27 -4.60 -9.13
C LEU A 205 25.84 -5.15 -9.25
N LEU A 206 25.63 -6.18 -10.07
CA LEU A 206 24.31 -6.80 -10.25
C LEU A 206 23.75 -7.35 -8.94
N LEU A 207 24.55 -8.09 -8.17
CA LEU A 207 24.16 -8.64 -6.88
C LEU A 207 23.79 -7.55 -5.86
N ALA A 208 24.56 -6.47 -5.80
CA ALA A 208 24.30 -5.35 -4.91
C ALA A 208 23.01 -4.61 -5.27
N PHE A 209 22.81 -4.27 -6.54
CA PHE A 209 21.58 -3.62 -7.00
C PHE A 209 20.35 -4.53 -6.81
N TYR A 210 20.49 -5.86 -6.97
CA TYR A 210 19.43 -6.81 -6.66
C TYR A 210 19.04 -6.81 -5.18
N ILE A 211 20.00 -7.06 -4.27
CA ILE A 211 19.74 -7.13 -2.83
C ILE A 211 19.19 -5.79 -2.33
N ALA A 212 19.78 -4.65 -2.73
CA ALA A 212 19.30 -3.33 -2.37
C ALA A 212 17.88 -3.04 -2.89
N GLY A 213 17.56 -3.48 -4.11
CA GLY A 213 16.23 -3.36 -4.70
C GLY A 213 15.16 -4.15 -3.95
N ILE A 214 15.45 -5.40 -3.56
CA ILE A 214 14.55 -6.24 -2.75
C ILE A 214 14.40 -5.69 -1.32
N ALA A 215 15.50 -5.28 -0.69
CA ALA A 215 15.52 -4.62 0.62
C ALA A 215 14.65 -3.35 0.65
N PHE A 216 14.79 -2.50 -0.37
CA PHE A 216 13.96 -1.30 -0.52
C PHE A 216 12.49 -1.65 -0.79
N TYR A 217 12.23 -2.63 -1.67
CA TYR A 217 10.87 -3.07 -1.98
C TYR A 217 10.13 -3.59 -0.75
N PHE A 218 10.81 -4.29 0.16
CA PHE A 218 10.27 -4.69 1.46
C PHE A 218 9.83 -3.48 2.30
N VAL A 219 10.67 -2.45 2.43
CA VAL A 219 10.30 -1.20 3.14
C VAL A 219 9.15 -0.47 2.44
N TYR A 220 9.13 -0.44 1.10
CA TYR A 220 8.04 0.11 0.29
C TYR A 220 6.70 -0.57 0.58
N GLN A 221 6.69 -1.91 0.68
CA GLN A 221 5.50 -2.70 1.05
C GLN A 221 5.07 -2.46 2.51
N LEU A 222 6.00 -2.32 3.45
CA LEU A 222 5.67 -2.00 4.85
C LEU A 222 5.00 -0.61 5.00
N CYS A 223 5.48 0.38 4.22
CA CYS A 223 4.92 1.73 4.16
C CYS A 223 3.52 1.75 3.55
N GLY A 224 3.36 1.08 2.39
CA GLY A 224 2.05 0.92 1.75
C GLY A 224 1.51 2.13 1.01
N LYS A 225 2.32 3.17 0.80
CA LYS A 225 1.90 4.37 0.05
C LYS A 225 2.39 4.29 -1.39
N PRO A 226 1.53 4.55 -2.40
CA PRO A 226 1.99 4.65 -3.78
C PRO A 226 2.86 5.91 -3.97
N LYS A 227 4.11 5.70 -4.37
CA LYS A 227 4.99 6.76 -4.91
C LYS A 227 5.55 6.34 -6.29
N PRO A 228 5.79 7.28 -7.21
CA PRO A 228 6.32 6.94 -8.52
C PRO A 228 7.73 6.34 -8.40
N TRP A 229 7.96 5.15 -8.94
CA TRP A 229 9.27 4.47 -8.84
C TRP A 229 10.42 5.30 -9.42
N TRP A 230 10.18 6.07 -10.48
CA TRP A 230 11.19 6.99 -11.03
C TRP A 230 11.65 8.04 -10.01
N LEU A 231 10.77 8.52 -9.13
CA LEU A 231 11.11 9.52 -8.10
C LEU A 231 11.98 8.90 -7.00
N LEU A 232 11.69 7.64 -6.65
CA LEU A 232 12.46 6.87 -5.67
C LEU A 232 13.87 6.59 -6.23
N VAL A 233 13.96 6.18 -7.51
CA VAL A 233 15.24 6.02 -8.23
C VAL A 233 15.99 7.35 -8.33
N CYS A 234 15.32 8.48 -8.62
CA CYS A 234 15.94 9.80 -8.60
C CYS A 234 16.47 10.19 -7.21
N SER A 235 15.83 9.77 -6.11
CA SER A 235 16.34 9.98 -4.75
C SER A 235 17.67 9.25 -4.52
N ALA A 236 17.74 7.98 -4.94
CA ALA A 236 18.97 7.19 -4.89
C ALA A 236 20.08 7.80 -5.76
N LEU A 237 19.79 8.08 -7.05
CA LEU A 237 20.75 8.63 -8.00
C LEU A 237 21.25 10.02 -7.60
N LEU A 238 20.38 10.91 -7.10
CA LEU A 238 20.81 12.22 -6.59
C LEU A 238 21.76 12.08 -5.40
N THR A 239 21.57 11.06 -4.56
CA THR A 239 22.49 10.77 -3.44
C THR A 239 23.85 10.30 -3.94
N MET A 240 23.88 9.42 -4.95
CA MET A 240 25.13 9.01 -5.62
C MET A 240 25.85 10.23 -6.23
N VAL A 241 25.12 11.09 -6.95
CA VAL A 241 25.66 12.32 -7.55
C VAL A 241 26.23 13.26 -6.48
N LEU A 242 25.52 13.48 -5.37
CA LEU A 242 26.00 14.33 -4.27
C LEU A 242 27.34 13.84 -3.71
N LEU A 243 27.49 12.52 -3.52
CA LEU A 243 28.71 11.89 -2.98
C LEU A 243 29.92 11.97 -3.94
N ILE A 244 29.73 11.92 -5.25
CA ILE A 244 30.82 12.11 -6.23
C ILE A 244 31.06 13.58 -6.61
N SER A 245 30.24 14.50 -6.12
CA SER A 245 30.32 15.93 -6.47
C SER A 245 31.16 16.75 -5.46
N PRO A 246 31.60 17.96 -5.85
CA PRO A 246 32.22 18.92 -4.92
C PRO A 246 31.35 19.29 -3.70
N VAL A 247 30.04 18.98 -3.69
CA VAL A 247 29.19 19.18 -2.51
C VAL A 247 29.68 18.33 -1.33
N LEU A 248 30.20 17.12 -1.57
CA LEU A 248 30.79 16.31 -0.50
C LEU A 248 32.00 17.00 0.13
N LEU A 249 32.82 17.73 -0.64
CA LEU A 249 33.97 18.46 -0.11
C LEU A 249 33.55 19.56 0.87
N ILE A 250 32.43 20.24 0.60
CA ILE A 250 31.85 21.24 1.51
C ILE A 250 31.39 20.57 2.82
N PHE A 251 30.74 19.40 2.72
CA PHE A 251 30.33 18.62 3.90
C PHE A 251 31.55 18.13 4.70
N LEU A 252 32.58 17.60 4.05
CA LEU A 252 33.81 17.16 4.71
C LEU A 252 34.53 18.32 5.42
N PHE A 253 34.63 19.49 4.77
CA PHE A 253 35.22 20.68 5.37
C PHE A 253 34.48 21.11 6.65
N VAL A 254 33.15 21.18 6.63
CA VAL A 254 32.35 21.55 7.80
C VAL A 254 32.39 20.47 8.89
N PHE A 255 32.07 19.22 8.55
CA PHE A 255 31.84 18.16 9.55
C PHE A 255 33.10 17.44 10.00
N ARG A 256 34.19 17.44 9.21
CA ARG A 256 35.46 16.78 9.55
C ARG A 256 36.64 17.75 9.70
N GLY A 257 36.52 18.99 9.22
CA GLY A 257 37.54 20.05 9.35
C GLY A 257 37.25 21.08 10.45
N ILE A 258 35.99 21.54 10.59
CA ILE A 258 35.59 22.53 11.61
C ILE A 258 34.99 21.85 12.84
N LEU A 259 34.06 20.92 12.64
CA LEU A 259 33.43 20.14 13.72
C LEU A 259 34.28 18.90 14.07
N PRO A 260 34.14 18.34 15.29
CA PRO A 260 34.97 17.23 15.77
C PRO A 260 34.53 15.88 15.19
N GLY A 261 34.46 15.79 13.86
CA GLY A 261 34.15 14.62 13.06
C GLY A 261 35.31 14.14 12.18
N ASN A 262 36.55 14.50 12.53
CA ASN A 262 37.73 13.94 11.86
C ASN A 262 37.76 12.41 12.02
N ILE A 263 38.42 11.72 11.08
CA ILE A 263 38.54 10.27 11.11
C ILE A 263 39.32 9.86 12.39
N PRO A 264 39.01 8.73 13.04
CA PRO A 264 39.83 8.23 14.14
C PRO A 264 41.20 7.79 13.63
N ASP A 265 42.23 8.61 13.86
CA ASP A 265 43.58 8.42 13.29
C ASP A 265 44.42 7.33 14.00
N ASP A 266 43.92 6.75 15.11
CA ASP A 266 44.72 5.90 16.01
C ASP A 266 43.86 4.86 16.76
N ASN A 267 44.38 3.63 16.89
CA ASN A 267 43.81 2.55 17.70
C ASN A 267 43.79 2.86 19.22
N SER A 268 44.52 3.89 19.67
CA SER A 268 44.48 4.38 21.05
C SER A 268 43.23 5.21 21.40
N ALA A 269 42.41 5.60 20.40
CA ALA A 269 41.26 6.48 20.59
C ALA A 269 40.17 5.85 21.48
N GLY A 270 40.09 6.30 22.73
CA GLY A 270 39.08 5.84 23.69
C GLY A 270 37.65 6.05 23.18
N LEU A 271 36.76 5.09 23.46
CA LEU A 271 35.41 4.93 22.89
C LEU A 271 34.61 6.23 22.76
N LEU A 272 34.63 7.11 23.76
CA LEU A 272 33.92 8.39 23.73
C LEU A 272 34.42 9.34 22.63
N ARG A 273 35.73 9.38 22.36
CA ARG A 273 36.31 10.19 21.27
C ARG A 273 35.86 9.66 19.92
N THR A 274 35.99 8.34 19.71
CA THR A 274 35.54 7.64 18.50
C THR A 274 34.04 7.83 18.27
N PHE A 275 33.23 7.78 19.33
CA PHE A 275 31.79 8.07 19.25
C PHE A 275 31.49 9.51 18.83
N VAL A 276 32.17 10.51 19.41
CA VAL A 276 32.00 11.93 19.00
C VAL A 276 32.42 12.11 17.54
N GLN A 277 33.55 11.53 17.13
CA GLN A 277 34.04 11.56 15.75
C GLN A 277 33.01 10.94 14.78
N MET A 278 32.46 9.78 15.11
CA MET A 278 31.41 9.14 14.31
C MET A 278 30.09 9.92 14.33
N PHE A 279 29.76 10.61 15.43
CA PHE A 279 28.55 11.43 15.53
C PHE A 279 28.60 12.67 14.65
N PHE A 280 29.71 13.40 14.60
CA PHE A 280 29.85 14.54 13.70
C PHE A 280 30.19 14.12 12.26
N GLY A 281 31.21 13.28 12.10
CA GLY A 281 31.83 12.96 10.81
C GLY A 281 31.06 11.99 9.94
N ALA A 282 30.16 11.18 10.51
CA ALA A 282 29.25 10.29 9.78
C ALA A 282 27.79 10.57 10.13
N GLY A 283 27.39 10.46 11.39
CA GLY A 283 26.01 10.57 11.84
C GLY A 283 25.34 11.89 11.42
N LEU A 284 25.90 13.04 11.75
CA LEU A 284 25.36 14.34 11.38
C LEU A 284 25.59 14.66 9.90
N MET A 285 26.81 14.42 9.39
CA MET A 285 27.18 14.73 8.00
C MET A 285 26.31 13.97 6.98
N GLU A 286 26.20 12.65 7.14
CA GLU A 286 25.67 11.76 6.10
C GLU A 286 24.14 11.67 6.16
N GLU A 287 23.51 11.75 7.34
CA GLU A 287 22.04 11.87 7.44
C GLU A 287 21.55 13.22 6.89
N LEU A 288 22.35 14.29 7.00
CA LEU A 288 22.02 15.57 6.37
C LEU A 288 22.19 15.53 4.85
N LEU A 289 23.26 14.91 4.34
CA LEU A 289 23.47 14.72 2.90
C LEU A 289 22.35 13.84 2.29
N LYS A 290 21.98 12.74 2.94
CA LYS A 290 20.87 11.86 2.55
C LYS A 290 19.48 12.49 2.71
N ALA A 291 19.35 13.57 3.48
CA ALA A 291 18.12 14.35 3.54
C ALA A 291 17.93 15.29 2.35
N ILE A 292 18.98 15.65 1.60
CA ILE A 292 18.90 16.61 0.48
C ILE A 292 17.85 16.20 -0.57
N PRO A 293 17.77 14.95 -1.07
CA PRO A 293 16.70 14.55 -2.00
C PRO A 293 15.29 14.67 -1.43
N VAL A 294 15.11 14.39 -0.14
CA VAL A 294 13.81 14.47 0.56
C VAL A 294 13.37 15.94 0.71
N LEU A 295 14.31 16.81 1.08
CA LEU A 295 14.09 18.26 1.22
C LEU A 295 13.87 18.92 -0.15
N LEU A 296 14.56 18.48 -1.20
CA LEU A 296 14.34 18.93 -2.58
C LEU A 296 12.96 18.49 -3.09
N ALA A 297 12.56 17.24 -2.86
CA ALA A 297 11.23 16.76 -3.22
C ALA A 297 10.12 17.56 -2.51
N TYR A 298 10.29 17.88 -1.23
CA TYR A 298 9.42 18.82 -0.50
C TYR A 298 9.38 20.22 -1.16
N TRP A 299 10.54 20.81 -1.45
CA TRP A 299 10.68 22.16 -2.01
C TRP A 299 10.09 22.28 -3.43
N ILE A 300 10.27 21.26 -4.28
CA ILE A 300 9.65 21.16 -5.60
C ILE A 300 8.14 20.95 -5.44
N GLY A 301 7.73 19.96 -4.64
CA GLY A 301 6.33 19.62 -4.40
C GLY A 301 5.49 20.80 -3.93
N ALA A 302 6.04 21.63 -3.03
CA ALA A 302 5.37 22.82 -2.52
C ALA A 302 5.05 23.89 -3.59
N ARG A 303 5.73 23.87 -4.75
CA ARG A 303 5.51 24.79 -5.88
C ARG A 303 4.60 24.23 -6.98
N LEU A 304 4.35 22.93 -6.98
CA LEU A 304 3.55 22.26 -8.00
C LEU A 304 2.05 22.37 -7.70
N ARG A 305 1.23 22.31 -8.75
CA ARG A 305 -0.22 22.12 -8.66
C ARG A 305 -0.57 20.63 -8.56
N SER A 306 -1.73 20.32 -8.00
CA SER A 306 -2.27 18.95 -8.01
C SER A 306 -2.54 18.50 -9.47
N PRO A 307 -2.34 17.22 -9.85
CA PRO A 307 -1.91 16.07 -9.04
C PRO A 307 -0.38 15.88 -8.94
N HIS A 308 0.42 16.77 -9.54
CA HIS A 308 1.88 16.65 -9.55
C HIS A 308 2.50 16.92 -8.18
N ARG A 309 1.91 17.87 -7.44
CA ARG A 309 2.17 18.20 -6.05
C ARG A 309 2.22 16.96 -5.14
N GLU A 310 1.21 16.11 -5.19
CA GLU A 310 1.07 14.92 -4.35
C GLU A 310 1.98 13.77 -4.81
N ARG A 311 2.15 13.62 -6.14
CA ARG A 311 3.05 12.61 -6.73
C ARG A 311 4.52 12.87 -6.36
N ILE A 312 4.98 14.11 -6.43
CA ILE A 312 6.40 14.47 -6.23
C ILE A 312 6.69 14.89 -4.79
N GLY A 313 5.83 15.69 -4.16
CA GLY A 313 6.10 16.31 -2.86
C GLY A 313 6.06 15.38 -1.65
N VAL A 314 6.70 15.83 -0.57
CA VAL A 314 6.54 15.28 0.78
C VAL A 314 5.37 15.97 1.46
N TRP A 315 4.32 15.22 1.78
CA TRP A 315 3.10 15.73 2.44
C TRP A 315 2.87 15.12 3.81
N GLU A 316 3.38 13.90 4.03
CA GLU A 316 3.24 13.16 5.28
C GLU A 316 4.50 12.31 5.57
N PRO A 317 4.63 11.72 6.77
CA PRO A 317 5.80 10.91 7.13
C PRO A 317 6.07 9.72 6.20
N LEU A 318 5.06 9.12 5.57
CA LEU A 318 5.24 8.03 4.60
C LEU A 318 6.02 8.47 3.35
N ASP A 319 5.81 9.70 2.87
CA ASP A 319 6.57 10.23 1.73
C ASP A 319 8.05 10.40 2.08
N GLY A 320 8.30 10.93 3.28
CA GLY A 320 9.65 11.16 3.80
C GLY A 320 10.41 9.86 4.07
N ILE A 321 9.76 8.85 4.66
CA ILE A 321 10.35 7.51 4.84
C ILE A 321 10.77 6.94 3.47
N LEU A 322 9.85 6.90 2.50
CA LEU A 322 10.10 6.29 1.19
C LEU A 322 11.23 6.98 0.41
N LEU A 323 11.33 8.30 0.48
CA LEU A 323 12.40 9.06 -0.18
C LEU A 323 13.73 8.98 0.58
N GLY A 324 13.69 8.94 1.91
CA GLY A 324 14.87 8.80 2.77
C GLY A 324 15.52 7.41 2.69
N THR A 325 14.72 6.34 2.67
CA THR A 325 15.26 4.98 2.44
C THR A 325 15.77 4.80 1.01
N ALA A 326 15.14 5.43 0.01
CA ALA A 326 15.66 5.44 -1.35
C ALA A 326 16.99 6.20 -1.47
N SER A 327 17.15 7.33 -0.76
CA SER A 327 18.44 8.02 -0.66
C SER A 327 19.50 7.13 0.00
N ALA A 328 19.17 6.47 1.11
CA ALA A 328 20.06 5.52 1.78
C ALA A 328 20.47 4.33 0.91
N VAL A 329 19.60 3.84 0.02
CA VAL A 329 19.98 2.84 -1.00
C VAL A 329 21.06 3.40 -1.94
N GLY A 330 20.87 4.63 -2.44
CA GLY A 330 21.86 5.31 -3.28
C GLY A 330 23.21 5.49 -2.59
N PHE A 331 23.19 5.91 -1.33
CA PHE A 331 24.39 6.00 -0.48
C PHE A 331 25.07 4.64 -0.32
N THR A 332 24.34 3.63 0.18
CA THR A 332 24.88 2.29 0.49
C THR A 332 25.53 1.66 -0.75
N LEU A 333 24.88 1.76 -1.91
CA LEU A 333 25.41 1.19 -3.15
C LEU A 333 26.74 1.83 -3.55
N LEU A 334 26.83 3.17 -3.57
CA LEU A 334 28.07 3.86 -3.96
C LEU A 334 29.18 3.66 -2.92
N GLU A 335 28.85 3.80 -1.64
CA GLU A 335 29.79 3.66 -0.52
C GLU A 335 30.36 2.23 -0.43
N THR A 336 29.50 1.21 -0.55
CA THR A 336 29.93 -0.19 -0.46
C THR A 336 30.63 -0.67 -1.74
N LEU A 337 30.13 -0.36 -2.94
CA LEU A 337 30.77 -0.79 -4.21
C LEU A 337 31.98 0.06 -4.60
N GLY A 338 32.03 1.33 -4.21
CA GLY A 338 33.07 2.28 -4.61
C GLY A 338 34.21 2.46 -3.60
N GLN A 339 33.99 2.11 -2.32
CA GLN A 339 35.01 2.29 -1.27
C GLN A 339 35.25 1.00 -0.47
N TYR A 340 34.25 0.49 0.25
CA TYR A 340 34.49 -0.61 1.21
C TYR A 340 34.90 -1.94 0.57
N VAL A 341 34.18 -2.39 -0.47
CA VAL A 341 34.51 -3.67 -1.13
C VAL A 341 35.84 -3.56 -1.91
N PRO A 342 36.08 -2.53 -2.75
CA PRO A 342 37.39 -2.36 -3.40
C PRO A 342 38.56 -2.25 -2.42
N GLY A 343 38.40 -1.54 -1.30
CA GLY A 343 39.44 -1.44 -0.26
C GLY A 343 39.78 -2.80 0.34
N VAL A 344 38.78 -3.57 0.77
CA VAL A 344 39.00 -4.90 1.35
C VAL A 344 39.54 -5.91 0.32
N VAL A 345 39.11 -5.83 -0.95
CA VAL A 345 39.72 -6.63 -2.04
C VAL A 345 41.21 -6.29 -2.18
N ASN A 346 41.56 -5.00 -2.22
CA ASN A 346 42.94 -4.53 -2.33
C ASN A 346 43.78 -5.00 -1.13
N ASP A 347 43.33 -4.76 0.09
CA ASP A 347 44.11 -5.02 1.31
C ASP A 347 44.37 -6.52 1.50
N VAL A 348 43.38 -7.37 1.24
CA VAL A 348 43.54 -8.84 1.24
C VAL A 348 44.45 -9.30 0.11
N THR A 349 44.36 -8.70 -1.08
CA THR A 349 45.25 -9.03 -2.22
C THR A 349 46.71 -8.69 -1.90
N LEU A 350 46.96 -7.55 -1.26
CA LEU A 350 48.31 -7.13 -0.83
C LEU A 350 48.87 -8.01 0.29
N GLN A 351 48.02 -8.44 1.24
CA GLN A 351 48.45 -9.29 2.37
C GLN A 351 48.67 -10.76 1.98
N ALA A 352 47.82 -11.31 1.09
CA ALA A 352 47.83 -12.74 0.74
C ALA A 352 48.41 -13.03 -0.65
N GLY A 353 48.88 -12.01 -1.39
CA GLY A 353 49.46 -12.14 -2.73
C GLY A 353 48.52 -12.72 -3.80
N THR A 354 47.21 -12.78 -3.53
CA THR A 354 46.24 -13.56 -4.31
C THR A 354 44.94 -12.78 -4.52
N GLU A 355 44.75 -12.25 -5.74
CA GLU A 355 43.55 -11.47 -6.09
C GLU A 355 42.26 -12.28 -5.91
N SER A 356 42.29 -13.58 -6.23
CA SER A 356 41.15 -14.49 -6.07
C SER A 356 40.63 -14.57 -4.63
N LEU A 357 41.52 -14.50 -3.63
CA LEU A 357 41.13 -14.44 -2.22
C LEU A 357 40.55 -13.06 -1.87
N GLY A 358 41.16 -11.98 -2.37
CA GLY A 358 40.64 -10.62 -2.22
C GLY A 358 39.20 -10.49 -2.75
N GLN A 359 38.96 -10.91 -4.00
CA GLN A 359 37.64 -10.90 -4.64
C GLN A 359 36.61 -11.74 -3.86
N LEU A 360 37.02 -12.91 -3.33
CA LEU A 360 36.16 -13.77 -2.51
C LEU A 360 35.75 -13.10 -1.18
N VAL A 361 36.70 -12.49 -0.46
CA VAL A 361 36.41 -11.77 0.79
C VAL A 361 35.57 -10.51 0.51
N GLY A 362 35.84 -9.81 -0.60
CA GLY A 362 35.03 -8.68 -1.06
C GLY A 362 33.56 -9.05 -1.31
N LEU A 363 33.31 -10.19 -1.98
CA LEU A 363 31.97 -10.73 -2.18
C LEU A 363 31.30 -11.15 -0.85
N GLN A 364 32.06 -11.79 0.05
CA GLN A 364 31.57 -12.16 1.38
C GLN A 364 31.22 -10.94 2.25
N LEU A 365 31.88 -9.81 2.08
CA LEU A 365 31.56 -8.54 2.74
C LEU A 365 30.39 -7.79 2.08
N LEU A 366 30.27 -7.87 0.76
CA LEU A 366 29.24 -7.18 -0.02
C LEU A 366 27.82 -7.57 0.44
N ILE A 367 27.56 -8.88 0.51
CA ILE A 367 26.24 -9.43 0.85
C ILE A 367 25.71 -8.90 2.19
N PRO A 368 26.43 -9.03 3.33
CA PRO A 368 25.97 -8.52 4.62
C PRO A 368 25.94 -6.99 4.70
N ARG A 369 26.81 -6.25 3.99
CA ARG A 369 26.71 -4.77 3.95
C ARG A 369 25.42 -4.30 3.27
N ILE A 370 25.12 -4.81 2.08
CA ILE A 370 23.92 -4.40 1.34
C ILE A 370 22.64 -4.87 2.05
N LEU A 371 22.61 -6.12 2.54
CA LEU A 371 21.45 -6.66 3.27
C LEU A 371 21.24 -5.96 4.62
N GLY A 372 22.34 -5.73 5.36
CA GLY A 372 22.33 -5.04 6.65
C GLY A 372 21.94 -3.56 6.57
N SER A 373 21.91 -2.94 5.39
CA SER A 373 21.46 -1.55 5.22
C SER A 373 19.99 -1.34 5.66
N ILE A 374 19.15 -2.39 5.69
CA ILE A 374 17.79 -2.34 6.25
C ILE A 374 17.80 -1.91 7.74
N SER A 375 18.76 -2.40 8.52
CA SER A 375 19.01 -2.01 9.92
C SER A 375 20.05 -0.90 10.06
N GLY A 376 20.85 -0.63 9.03
CA GLY A 376 21.80 0.48 8.91
C GLY A 376 21.19 1.73 8.25
N HIS A 377 21.77 2.18 7.14
CA HIS A 377 21.42 3.47 6.54
C HIS A 377 19.94 3.65 6.19
N MET A 378 19.22 2.60 5.75
CA MET A 378 17.77 2.71 5.49
C MET A 378 16.99 2.95 6.78
N ALA A 379 17.43 2.42 7.92
CA ALA A 379 16.83 2.71 9.20
C ALA A 379 17.01 4.18 9.58
N TYR A 380 18.24 4.71 9.52
CA TYR A 380 18.54 6.08 9.94
C TYR A 380 17.87 7.12 9.04
N SER A 381 18.06 7.01 7.72
CA SER A 381 17.55 8.01 6.78
C SER A 381 16.04 7.87 6.55
N GLY A 382 15.48 6.66 6.70
CA GLY A 382 14.04 6.45 6.75
C GLY A 382 13.40 7.03 8.01
N TYR A 383 14.04 6.86 9.17
CA TYR A 383 13.61 7.45 10.45
C TYR A 383 13.69 8.99 10.40
N PHE A 384 14.78 9.57 9.89
CA PHE A 384 14.85 11.03 9.69
C PHE A 384 13.80 11.51 8.68
N GLY A 385 13.58 10.76 7.60
CA GLY A 385 12.50 10.96 6.63
C GLY A 385 11.12 11.04 7.28
N TYR A 386 10.81 10.18 8.26
CA TYR A 386 9.58 10.27 9.06
C TYR A 386 9.43 11.66 9.72
N PHE A 387 10.49 12.18 10.35
CA PHE A 387 10.45 13.50 10.99
C PHE A 387 10.35 14.65 9.97
N ILE A 388 10.98 14.54 8.80
CA ILE A 388 10.81 15.50 7.71
C ILE A 388 9.33 15.58 7.30
N GLY A 389 8.69 14.44 6.99
CA GLY A 389 7.27 14.42 6.64
C GLY A 389 6.33 14.77 7.80
N LEU A 390 6.71 14.49 9.06
CA LEU A 390 5.94 14.92 10.24
C LEU A 390 6.00 16.44 10.43
N SER A 391 7.12 17.07 10.07
CA SER A 391 7.27 18.53 10.14
C SER A 391 6.31 19.25 9.18
N VAL A 392 5.96 18.62 8.06
CA VAL A 392 4.95 19.11 7.10
C VAL A 392 3.53 19.04 7.70
N LEU A 393 3.18 17.94 8.37
CA LEU A 393 1.88 17.79 9.06
C LEU A 393 1.74 18.66 10.32
N LYS A 394 2.85 19.13 10.91
CA LYS A 394 2.88 19.91 12.16
C LYS A 394 3.74 21.18 12.01
N PRO A 395 3.37 22.11 11.10
CA PRO A 395 4.24 23.20 10.66
C PRO A 395 4.64 24.17 11.78
N ALA A 396 3.80 24.35 12.80
CA ALA A 396 4.06 25.20 13.97
C ALA A 396 5.11 24.62 14.95
N ARG A 397 5.49 23.34 14.80
CA ARG A 397 6.54 22.69 15.61
C ARG A 397 7.71 22.17 14.75
N ARG A 398 7.78 22.57 13.46
CA ARG A 398 8.68 21.98 12.45
C ARG A 398 10.14 21.89 12.91
N TRP A 399 10.70 22.94 13.51
CA TRP A 399 12.10 22.99 13.89
C TRP A 399 12.44 22.02 15.01
N ARG A 400 11.60 21.93 16.06
CA ARG A 400 11.74 20.94 17.13
C ARG A 400 11.61 19.51 16.60
N ILE A 401 10.71 19.27 15.65
CA ILE A 401 10.51 17.97 15.01
C ILE A 401 11.75 17.58 14.19
N LEU A 402 12.23 18.46 13.31
CA LEU A 402 13.42 18.22 12.49
C LEU A 402 14.68 18.00 13.34
N THR A 403 14.89 18.82 14.37
CA THR A 403 16.05 18.71 15.28
C THR A 403 16.04 17.37 16.03
N VAL A 404 14.90 16.96 16.60
CA VAL A 404 14.78 15.66 17.28
C VAL A 404 15.03 14.51 16.30
N GLY A 405 14.42 14.54 15.11
CA GLY A 405 14.60 13.49 14.11
C GLY A 405 16.04 13.36 13.62
N TYR A 406 16.68 14.48 13.32
CA TYR A 406 18.07 14.56 12.86
C TYR A 406 19.03 14.01 13.92
N LEU A 407 19.04 14.60 15.13
CA LEU A 407 19.96 14.19 16.20
C LEU A 407 19.76 12.72 16.60
N THR A 408 18.54 12.20 16.58
CA THR A 408 18.26 10.79 16.90
C THR A 408 18.75 9.83 15.80
N ALA A 409 18.53 10.16 14.52
CA ALA A 409 19.03 9.35 13.41
C ALA A 409 20.57 9.35 13.38
N SER A 410 21.19 10.52 13.55
CA SER A 410 22.64 10.68 13.66
C SER A 410 23.23 9.95 14.86
N LEU A 411 22.54 9.91 16.01
CA LEU A 411 22.94 9.15 17.19
C LEU A 411 22.95 7.63 16.91
N LEU A 412 21.90 7.09 16.31
CA LEU A 412 21.84 5.66 15.99
C LEU A 412 22.90 5.24 14.96
N HIS A 413 23.16 6.09 13.96
CA HIS A 413 24.23 5.89 12.98
C HIS A 413 25.62 5.94 13.66
N ALA A 414 25.87 6.93 14.52
CA ALA A 414 27.11 7.05 15.28
C ALA A 414 27.36 5.82 16.18
N LEU A 415 26.33 5.33 16.85
CA LEU A 415 26.39 4.10 17.65
C LEU A 415 26.80 2.91 16.77
N TRP A 416 26.14 2.69 15.63
CA TRP A 416 26.45 1.58 14.72
C TRP A 416 27.90 1.62 14.22
N ASN A 417 28.39 2.79 13.77
CA ASN A 417 29.77 2.92 13.30
C ASN A 417 30.78 2.73 14.46
N THR A 418 30.46 3.21 15.67
CA THR A 418 31.33 3.04 16.85
C THR A 418 31.37 1.58 17.31
N THR A 419 30.23 0.91 17.40
CA THR A 419 30.18 -0.50 17.85
C THR A 419 30.75 -1.45 16.82
N GLY A 420 30.67 -1.10 15.53
CA GLY A 420 31.24 -1.88 14.42
C GLY A 420 32.75 -2.06 14.54
N LEU A 421 33.44 -1.10 15.14
CA LEU A 421 34.88 -1.15 15.46
C LEU A 421 35.21 -1.95 16.73
N LEU A 422 34.21 -2.32 17.53
CA LEU A 422 34.39 -2.91 18.87
C LEU A 422 33.92 -4.36 18.94
N ASN A 423 32.69 -4.64 18.49
CA ASN A 423 32.07 -5.96 18.66
C ASN A 423 30.86 -6.16 17.74
N LEU A 424 30.86 -7.26 16.97
CA LEU A 424 29.76 -7.61 16.07
C LEU A 424 28.44 -7.91 16.79
N GLY A 425 28.48 -8.51 17.98
CA GLY A 425 27.29 -8.79 18.79
C GLY A 425 26.62 -7.51 19.32
N VAL A 426 27.42 -6.55 19.81
CA VAL A 426 26.90 -5.22 20.21
C VAL A 426 26.34 -4.47 19.00
N THR A 427 27.00 -4.56 17.84
CA THR A 427 26.52 -3.96 16.58
C THR A 427 25.21 -4.58 16.09
N ALA A 428 25.03 -5.90 16.27
CA ALA A 428 23.76 -6.57 15.98
C ALA A 428 22.63 -6.04 16.90
N VAL A 429 22.89 -5.81 18.19
CA VAL A 429 21.94 -5.19 19.11
C VAL A 429 21.58 -3.77 18.66
N VAL A 430 22.56 -2.95 18.27
CA VAL A 430 22.29 -1.62 17.69
C VAL A 430 21.41 -1.75 16.46
N GLY A 431 21.74 -2.64 15.51
CA GLY A 431 20.93 -2.88 14.31
C GLY A 431 19.47 -3.27 14.57
N VAL A 432 19.21 -4.09 15.60
CA VAL A 432 17.85 -4.43 16.03
C VAL A 432 17.13 -3.20 16.57
N VAL A 433 17.78 -2.36 17.38
CA VAL A 433 17.21 -1.09 17.86
C VAL A 433 16.93 -0.13 16.69
N SER A 434 17.87 0.03 15.77
CA SER A 434 17.73 0.84 14.55
C SER A 434 16.54 0.41 13.70
N TYR A 435 16.40 -0.88 13.42
CA TYR A 435 15.28 -1.43 12.66
C TYR A 435 13.94 -1.32 13.42
N ALA A 436 13.94 -1.44 14.75
CA ALA A 436 12.77 -1.19 15.58
C ALA A 436 12.33 0.28 15.52
N PHE A 437 13.27 1.24 15.48
CA PHE A 437 12.99 2.67 15.29
C PHE A 437 12.35 2.94 13.91
N LEU A 438 12.90 2.39 12.82
CA LEU A 438 12.28 2.48 11.49
C LEU A 438 10.88 1.87 11.47
N THR A 439 10.71 0.67 12.02
CA THR A 439 9.43 -0.04 12.09
C THR A 439 8.39 0.75 12.88
N ALA A 440 8.77 1.32 14.03
CA ALA A 440 7.90 2.17 14.83
C ALA A 440 7.49 3.46 14.08
N ALA A 441 8.43 4.08 13.36
CA ALA A 441 8.16 5.24 12.52
C ALA A 441 7.17 4.93 11.39
N ILE A 442 7.32 3.79 10.69
CA ILE A 442 6.37 3.32 9.66
C ILE A 442 4.97 3.07 10.27
N LEU A 443 4.90 2.37 11.39
CA LEU A 443 3.63 2.09 12.08
C LEU A 443 2.93 3.37 12.55
N GLN A 444 3.69 4.36 13.03
CA GLN A 444 3.14 5.65 13.45
C GLN A 444 2.75 6.53 12.25
N ALA A 445 3.52 6.49 11.15
CA ALA A 445 3.18 7.16 9.90
C ALA A 445 1.84 6.69 9.34
N ARG A 446 1.61 5.36 9.32
CA ARG A 446 0.34 4.75 8.87
C ARG A 446 -0.87 5.09 9.76
N LYS A 447 -0.65 5.52 11.01
CA LYS A 447 -1.73 6.06 11.89
C LYS A 447 -2.01 7.54 11.62
N LEU A 448 -0.97 8.33 11.30
CA LEU A 448 -1.05 9.78 11.08
C LEU A 448 -1.45 10.17 9.65
N SER A 449 -1.43 9.22 8.71
CA SER A 449 -1.60 9.47 7.28
C SER A 449 -3.00 10.00 6.93
N PRO A 450 -3.14 11.20 6.30
CA PRO A 450 -4.43 11.69 5.84
C PRO A 450 -5.04 10.87 4.70
N THR A 451 -4.21 10.25 3.84
CA THR A 451 -4.64 9.40 2.71
C THR A 451 -4.63 7.91 3.07
N ARG A 452 -4.98 7.57 4.32
CA ARG A 452 -4.90 6.21 4.86
C ARG A 452 -5.84 5.21 4.17
N ASP A 453 -6.94 5.72 3.60
CA ASP A 453 -7.90 5.01 2.75
C ASP A 453 -7.30 4.57 1.40
N GLN A 454 -6.31 5.31 0.89
CA GLN A 454 -5.65 5.08 -0.41
C GLN A 454 -4.40 4.19 -0.31
N ASN A 455 -3.93 3.90 0.91
CA ASN A 455 -2.71 3.12 1.14
C ASN A 455 -2.96 1.61 0.97
N PHE A 456 -2.17 0.97 0.12
CA PHE A 456 -2.34 -0.43 -0.30
C PHE A 456 -1.77 -1.46 0.68
N ALA A 457 -0.92 -1.07 1.64
CA ALA A 457 -0.36 -2.05 2.58
C ALA A 457 -1.45 -2.76 3.37
N THR A 458 -1.31 -4.08 3.46
CA THR A 458 -2.17 -4.97 4.23
C THR A 458 -2.56 -4.37 5.57
N ARG A 459 -3.86 -4.48 5.90
CA ARG A 459 -4.33 -4.37 7.29
C ARG A 459 -3.66 -5.52 8.06
N PHE A 460 -2.48 -5.29 8.62
CA PHE A 460 -1.90 -6.20 9.60
C PHE A 460 -2.96 -6.42 10.68
N THR A 461 -3.24 -7.69 10.92
CA THR A 461 -4.21 -8.26 11.85
C THR A 461 -4.68 -7.29 12.95
N ARG A 462 -5.92 -6.81 12.81
CA ARG A 462 -6.81 -6.98 13.96
C ARG A 462 -7.04 -8.48 14.06
N LEU A 463 -6.50 -9.10 15.10
CA LEU A 463 -7.01 -10.37 15.59
C LEU A 463 -8.49 -10.14 15.99
N PRO A 464 -9.33 -11.20 15.92
CA PRO A 464 -10.77 -11.09 16.17
C PRO A 464 -11.09 -10.53 17.57
#